data_AF-A0A960HW99-F1
#
_entry.id   AF-A0A960HW99-F1
#
_cell.length_a   1.000
_cell.length_b   1.000
_cell.length_c   1.000
_cell.angle_alpha   90.00
_cell.angle_beta   90.00
_cell.angle_gamma   90.00
#
_symmetry.space_group_name_H-M   'P 1'
#
loop_
_entity.id
_entity.type
_entity.pdbx_description
1 polymer ?
#
loop_
_entity_poly.entity_id
_entity_poly.type
_entity_poly.pdbx_seq_one_letter_code
_entity_poly.pdbx_strand_id
1 'polypeptide(L)'
;MSDIGDPDADPAVVKDDATAIDAELGGVGALPPDLTEPVQTVRDGLAPLMEGQLDTGSTDTPEYNVAYLQIGAWVFDNCGFQDVDAEYANYKYIDIPSELSAGNTVFRFQNTGTDVHMVVLEKLAADDDRPVDEIVSGAIEQMQGTGDNGGAQVVTAGGFALPGEDGYLSVDLEPGRYVMLCPLPMGWTGDGPPPDAAPHFTAGMFTQLTVK
;
A
#
# COMPACT_ATOMS: atom_id res chain seq x y z
N MET A 1 -5.99 1.57 -7.42
CA MET A 1 -5.85 0.39 -6.53
C MET A 1 -4.75 -0.43 -7.15
N SER A 2 -3.90 -1.12 -6.39
CA SER A 2 -3.36 -2.33 -6.99
C SER A 2 -4.55 -3.26 -7.00
N ASP A 3 -5.18 -3.43 -8.16
CA ASP A 3 -6.35 -4.31 -8.31
C ASP A 3 -5.95 -5.79 -8.17
N ILE A 4 -4.65 -6.05 -8.01
CA ILE A 4 -4.07 -7.34 -7.69
C ILE A 4 -4.68 -7.87 -6.40
N GLY A 5 -5.42 -8.98 -6.50
CA GLY A 5 -6.10 -9.62 -5.37
C GLY A 5 -7.62 -9.44 -5.36
N ASP A 6 -8.18 -8.54 -6.16
CA ASP A 6 -9.63 -8.37 -6.31
C ASP A 6 -10.17 -9.30 -7.41
N PRO A 7 -11.03 -10.30 -7.08
CA PRO A 7 -11.61 -11.19 -8.09
C PRO A 7 -12.58 -10.49 -9.05
N ASP A 8 -13.05 -9.29 -8.72
CA ASP A 8 -14.01 -8.49 -9.49
C ASP A 8 -13.36 -7.31 -10.24
N ALA A 9 -12.03 -7.15 -10.15
CA ALA A 9 -11.31 -6.07 -10.83
C ALA A 9 -11.28 -6.21 -12.36
N ASP A 10 -11.05 -5.07 -13.04
CA ASP A 10 -10.83 -5.06 -14.50
C ASP A 10 -9.47 -5.71 -14.81
N PRO A 11 -9.42 -6.81 -15.60
CA PRO A 11 -8.16 -7.46 -15.96
C PRO A 11 -7.14 -6.54 -16.65
N ALA A 12 -7.59 -5.47 -17.32
CA ALA A 12 -6.70 -4.49 -17.92
C ALA A 12 -5.97 -3.66 -16.84
N VAL A 13 -6.66 -3.30 -15.77
CA VAL A 13 -6.07 -2.54 -14.65
C VAL A 13 -5.10 -3.41 -13.87
N VAL A 14 -5.49 -4.65 -13.53
CA VAL A 14 -4.61 -5.65 -12.88
C VAL A 14 -3.31 -5.85 -13.66
N LYS A 15 -3.41 -5.92 -14.99
CA LYS A 15 -2.25 -6.04 -15.87
C LYS A 15 -1.36 -4.81 -15.84
N ASP A 16 -1.94 -3.62 -15.93
CA ASP A 16 -1.20 -2.36 -15.94
C ASP A 16 -0.44 -2.18 -14.61
N ASP A 17 -1.08 -2.51 -13.48
CA ASP A 17 -0.46 -2.49 -12.15
C ASP A 17 0.70 -3.48 -12.04
N ALA A 18 0.50 -4.74 -12.43
CA ALA A 18 1.55 -5.75 -12.38
C ALA A 18 2.75 -5.39 -13.28
N THR A 19 2.48 -4.76 -14.43
CA THR A 19 3.53 -4.28 -15.35
C THR A 19 4.31 -3.12 -14.74
N ALA A 20 3.64 -2.20 -14.04
CA ALA A 20 4.31 -1.10 -13.35
C ALA A 20 5.26 -1.62 -12.26
N ILE A 21 4.83 -2.59 -11.45
CA ILE A 21 5.66 -3.19 -10.40
C ILE A 21 6.89 -3.91 -11.01
N ASP A 22 6.73 -4.71 -12.07
CA ASP A 22 7.88 -5.35 -12.73
C ASP A 22 8.87 -4.31 -13.30
N ALA A 23 8.37 -3.20 -13.84
CA ALA A 23 9.21 -2.12 -14.33
C ALA A 23 10.05 -1.47 -13.21
N GLU A 24 9.47 -1.26 -12.02
CA GLU A 24 10.20 -0.78 -10.84
C GLU A 24 11.31 -1.75 -10.42
N LEU A 25 11.02 -3.05 -10.41
CA LEU A 25 12.01 -4.12 -10.16
C LEU A 25 13.09 -4.20 -11.24
N GLY A 26 12.84 -3.66 -12.44
CA GLY A 26 13.80 -3.56 -13.54
C GLY A 26 14.66 -2.30 -13.52
N GLY A 27 14.26 -1.27 -12.76
CA GLY A 27 14.95 0.03 -12.69
C GLY A 27 16.16 0.04 -11.74
N VAL A 28 16.25 -0.93 -10.85
CA VAL A 28 17.45 -1.20 -10.05
C VAL A 28 18.56 -1.75 -10.96
N GLY A 29 19.79 -1.26 -10.83
CA GLY A 29 20.93 -1.64 -11.69
C GLY A 29 21.33 -3.11 -11.58
N ALA A 30 22.62 -3.42 -11.48
CA ALA A 30 23.01 -4.79 -11.14
C ALA A 30 22.51 -5.11 -9.73
N LEU A 31 21.43 -5.90 -9.64
CA LEU A 31 20.89 -6.38 -8.37
C LEU A 31 22.02 -7.01 -7.55
N PRO A 32 22.10 -6.73 -6.24
CA PRO A 32 23.00 -7.48 -5.39
C PRO A 32 22.65 -8.97 -5.49
N PRO A 33 23.64 -9.88 -5.40
CA PRO A 33 23.40 -11.32 -5.53
C PRO A 33 22.26 -11.83 -4.65
N ASP A 34 22.17 -11.31 -3.42
CA ASP A 34 21.18 -11.72 -2.41
C ASP A 34 19.75 -11.27 -2.74
N LEU A 35 19.55 -10.33 -3.69
CA LEU A 35 18.22 -9.95 -4.19
C LEU A 35 17.84 -10.63 -5.51
N THR A 36 18.74 -11.40 -6.13
CA THR A 36 18.45 -12.01 -7.43
C THR A 36 17.27 -12.98 -7.33
N GLU A 37 17.27 -13.85 -6.32
CA GLU A 37 16.19 -14.81 -6.09
C GLU A 37 14.90 -14.13 -5.62
N PRO A 38 14.90 -13.24 -4.60
CA PRO A 38 13.70 -12.50 -4.21
C PRO A 38 13.02 -11.74 -5.35
N VAL A 39 13.80 -11.02 -6.18
CA VAL A 39 13.24 -10.29 -7.32
C VAL A 39 12.63 -11.26 -8.34
N GLN A 40 13.26 -12.41 -8.58
CA GLN A 40 12.69 -13.42 -9.47
C GLN A 40 11.39 -13.99 -8.89
N THR A 41 11.32 -14.26 -7.59
CA THR A 41 10.09 -14.75 -6.94
C THR A 41 8.94 -13.75 -7.08
N VAL A 42 9.19 -12.46 -6.87
CA VAL A 42 8.15 -11.44 -7.07
C VAL A 42 7.72 -11.36 -8.54
N ARG A 43 8.68 -11.39 -9.47
CA ARG A 43 8.36 -11.42 -10.92
C ARG A 43 7.53 -12.63 -11.33
N ASP A 44 7.87 -13.80 -10.82
CA ASP A 44 7.13 -15.03 -11.11
C ASP A 44 5.70 -14.95 -10.57
N GLY A 45 5.49 -14.35 -9.40
CA GLY A 45 4.16 -14.09 -8.85
C GLY A 45 3.33 -13.07 -9.66
N LEU A 46 3.98 -12.06 -10.24
CA LEU A 46 3.33 -11.04 -11.08
C LEU A 46 3.05 -11.51 -12.52
N ALA A 47 3.81 -12.49 -13.03
CA ALA A 47 3.73 -12.91 -14.43
C ALA A 47 2.30 -13.29 -14.90
N PRO A 48 1.49 -14.06 -14.15
CA PRO A 48 0.10 -14.34 -14.53
C PRO A 48 -0.75 -13.07 -14.66
N LEU A 49 -0.56 -12.11 -13.75
CA LEU A 49 -1.29 -10.84 -13.73
C LEU A 49 -0.93 -9.97 -14.93
N MET A 50 0.34 -9.95 -15.33
CA MET A 50 0.80 -9.26 -16.55
C MET A 50 0.23 -9.88 -17.85
N GLU A 51 -0.21 -11.13 -17.80
CA GLU A 51 -0.95 -11.79 -18.88
C GLU A 51 -2.46 -11.49 -18.84
N GLY A 52 -2.93 -10.72 -17.84
CA GLY A 52 -4.34 -10.39 -17.62
C GLY A 52 -5.13 -11.49 -16.92
N GLN A 53 -4.45 -12.40 -16.21
CA GLN A 53 -5.12 -13.38 -15.35
C GLN A 53 -5.48 -12.73 -14.01
N LEU A 54 -6.70 -12.96 -13.52
CA LEU A 54 -7.12 -12.55 -12.18
C LEU A 54 -6.68 -13.58 -11.11
N ASP A 55 -5.51 -14.21 -11.29
CA ASP A 55 -5.00 -15.21 -10.36
C ASP A 55 -4.49 -14.54 -9.09
N THR A 56 -5.37 -14.39 -8.11
CA THR A 56 -5.05 -13.75 -6.83
C THR A 56 -4.12 -14.62 -5.97
N GLY A 57 -3.99 -15.92 -6.27
CA GLY A 57 -3.18 -16.84 -5.49
C GLY A 57 -1.68 -16.75 -5.77
N SER A 58 -1.27 -16.20 -6.91
CA SER A 58 0.17 -16.14 -7.28
C SER A 58 0.96 -15.12 -6.44
N THR A 59 0.29 -14.09 -5.94
CA THR A 59 0.87 -13.04 -5.07
C THR A 59 0.52 -13.24 -3.60
N ASP A 60 -0.44 -14.11 -3.29
CA ASP A 60 -0.81 -14.48 -1.92
C ASP A 60 -0.12 -15.77 -1.46
N THR A 61 1.22 -15.78 -1.54
CA THR A 61 2.04 -16.91 -1.05
C THR A 61 3.04 -16.45 0.01
N PRO A 62 3.38 -17.32 0.99
CA PRO A 62 4.45 -17.01 1.93
C PRO A 62 5.77 -16.66 1.25
N GLU A 63 6.10 -17.34 0.15
CA GLU A 63 7.32 -17.10 -0.62
C GLU A 63 7.33 -15.71 -1.26
N TYR A 64 6.22 -15.30 -1.88
CA TYR A 64 6.07 -13.95 -2.44
C TYR A 64 6.21 -12.88 -1.36
N ASN A 65 5.52 -13.07 -0.22
CA ASN A 65 5.55 -12.12 0.89
C ASN A 65 6.96 -11.95 1.46
N VAL A 66 7.68 -13.06 1.70
CA VAL A 66 9.07 -13.01 2.17
C VAL A 66 9.97 -12.29 1.16
N ALA A 67 9.83 -12.59 -0.13
CA ALA A 67 10.62 -11.95 -1.17
C ALA A 67 10.34 -10.44 -1.27
N TYR A 68 9.07 -10.04 -1.22
CA TYR A 68 8.65 -8.63 -1.23
C TYR A 68 9.24 -7.86 -0.06
N LEU A 69 9.17 -8.42 1.16
CA LEU A 69 9.74 -7.80 2.36
C LEU A 69 11.27 -7.67 2.29
N GLN A 70 11.96 -8.68 1.74
CA GLN A 70 13.42 -8.61 1.55
C GLN A 70 13.82 -7.50 0.57
N ILE A 71 13.08 -7.32 -0.51
CA ILE A 71 13.30 -6.24 -1.47
C ILE A 71 13.03 -4.90 -0.81
N GLY A 72 11.90 -4.74 -0.12
CA GLY A 72 11.51 -3.51 0.56
C GLY A 72 12.55 -3.06 1.59
N ALA A 73 12.99 -3.97 2.46
CA ALA A 73 14.03 -3.70 3.44
C ALA A 73 15.35 -3.27 2.78
N TRP A 74 15.76 -3.94 1.69
CA TRP A 74 16.96 -3.56 0.99
C TRP A 74 16.84 -2.18 0.32
N VAL A 75 15.71 -1.89 -0.32
CA VAL A 75 15.46 -0.59 -0.95
C VAL A 75 15.54 0.54 0.08
N PHE A 76 14.91 0.35 1.24
CA PHE A 76 14.98 1.28 2.38
C PHE A 76 16.43 1.53 2.82
N ASP A 77 17.23 0.48 3.00
CA ASP A 77 18.60 0.63 3.51
C ASP A 77 19.64 1.09 2.47
N ASN A 78 19.38 0.92 1.17
CA ASN A 78 20.44 0.99 0.15
C ASN A 78 20.19 1.96 -1.01
N CYS A 79 18.95 2.37 -1.28
CA CYS A 79 18.68 3.23 -2.45
C CYS A 79 18.90 4.73 -2.18
N GLY A 80 19.02 5.15 -0.92
CA GLY A 80 19.20 6.57 -0.56
C GLY A 80 18.00 7.44 -0.94
N PHE A 81 16.81 6.85 -0.88
CA PHE A 81 15.53 7.53 -1.11
C PHE A 81 15.14 8.35 0.13
N GLN A 82 13.99 9.03 0.07
CA GLN A 82 13.42 9.64 1.26
C GLN A 82 12.81 8.54 2.13
N ASP A 83 13.50 8.19 3.21
CA ASP A 83 13.07 7.13 4.10
C ASP A 83 12.14 7.66 5.20
N VAL A 84 11.02 6.99 5.40
CA VAL A 84 10.05 7.27 6.47
C VAL A 84 9.89 6.03 7.33
N ASP A 85 10.36 6.10 8.57
CA ASP A 85 10.15 5.06 9.57
C ASP A 85 8.92 5.40 10.40
N ALA A 86 7.92 4.53 10.35
CA ALA A 86 6.60 4.75 10.95
C ALA A 86 6.11 3.46 11.64
N GLU A 87 5.05 3.58 12.43
CA GLU A 87 4.42 2.41 13.05
C GLU A 87 2.95 2.30 12.67
N TYR A 88 2.50 1.05 12.58
CA TYR A 88 1.10 0.73 12.77
C TYR A 88 0.87 0.35 14.22
N ALA A 89 -0.04 1.08 14.86
CA ALA A 89 -0.69 0.63 16.08
C ALA A 89 -2.17 0.33 15.77
N ASN A 90 -2.86 -0.32 16.70
CA ASN A 90 -4.29 -0.61 16.53
C ASN A 90 -5.07 0.67 16.16
N TYR A 91 -5.52 0.69 14.91
CA TYR A 91 -6.35 1.74 14.31
C TYR A 91 -5.68 3.11 14.18
N LYS A 92 -4.34 3.15 14.10
CA LYS A 92 -3.61 4.41 13.98
C LYS A 92 -2.24 4.26 13.29
N TYR A 93 -1.89 5.26 12.47
CA TYR A 93 -0.52 5.49 12.02
C TYR A 93 0.24 6.37 13.03
N ILE A 94 1.48 6.00 13.34
CA ILE A 94 2.38 6.75 14.24
C ILE A 94 3.60 7.20 13.45
N ASP A 95 4.10 8.40 13.78
CA ASP A 95 5.32 9.00 13.23
C ASP A 95 5.34 9.25 11.71
N ILE A 96 4.16 9.37 11.10
CA ILE A 96 4.02 9.89 9.73
C ILE A 96 4.27 11.41 9.72
N PRO A 97 5.28 11.91 8.99
CA PRO A 97 5.50 13.34 8.85
C PRO A 97 4.33 14.04 8.18
N SER A 98 3.95 15.22 8.68
CA SER A 98 2.92 16.04 8.05
C SER A 98 3.37 16.66 6.72
N GLU A 99 4.69 16.71 6.48
CA GLU A 99 5.30 17.26 5.27
C GLU A 99 6.44 16.37 4.79
N LEU A 100 6.51 16.14 3.47
CA LEU A 100 7.55 15.41 2.76
C LEU A 100 8.01 16.18 1.52
N SER A 101 9.18 15.85 1.00
CA SER A 101 9.62 16.35 -0.32
C SER A 101 9.11 15.45 -1.43
N ALA A 102 8.89 16.01 -2.62
CA ALA A 102 8.60 15.21 -3.81
C ALA A 102 9.77 14.29 -4.20
N GLY A 103 9.45 13.15 -4.80
CA GLY A 103 10.38 12.13 -5.27
C GLY A 103 10.17 10.76 -4.60
N ASN A 104 11.07 9.83 -4.95
CA ASN A 104 11.10 8.47 -4.40
C ASN A 104 11.16 8.47 -2.87
N THR A 105 10.14 7.87 -2.28
CA THR A 105 9.96 7.73 -0.83
C THR A 105 9.71 6.27 -0.50
N VAL A 106 10.32 5.80 0.58
CA VAL A 106 10.12 4.44 1.10
C VAL A 106 9.64 4.56 2.52
N PHE A 107 8.45 4.03 2.78
CA PHE A 107 7.93 3.89 4.11
C PHE A 107 8.25 2.49 4.63
N ARG A 108 8.83 2.42 5.83
CA ARG A 108 8.82 1.23 6.67
C ARG A 108 7.77 1.41 7.74
N PHE A 109 6.92 0.41 7.90
CA PHE A 109 5.89 0.38 8.93
C PHE A 109 6.12 -0.81 9.85
N GLN A 110 6.52 -0.56 11.10
CA GLN A 110 6.53 -1.62 12.10
C GLN A 110 5.12 -1.81 12.67
N ASN A 111 4.56 -3.02 12.57
CA ASN A 111 3.27 -3.32 13.17
C ASN A 111 3.41 -3.69 14.65
N THR A 112 3.19 -2.73 15.53
CA THR A 112 3.16 -2.89 16.99
C THR A 112 1.76 -3.20 17.53
N GLY A 113 0.76 -3.26 16.64
CA GLY A 113 -0.62 -3.63 16.92
C GLY A 113 -0.87 -5.13 17.00
N THR A 114 -2.15 -5.47 17.16
CA THR A 114 -2.68 -6.84 17.17
C THR A 114 -3.39 -7.18 15.86
N ASP A 115 -3.78 -6.17 15.09
CA ASP A 115 -4.46 -6.36 13.81
C ASP A 115 -3.45 -6.27 12.66
N VAL A 116 -3.81 -6.87 11.53
CA VAL A 116 -3.12 -6.71 10.26
C VAL A 116 -3.36 -5.28 9.75
N HIS A 117 -2.31 -4.62 9.27
CA HIS A 117 -2.40 -3.25 8.80
C HIS A 117 -1.80 -3.08 7.41
N MET A 118 -2.29 -2.08 6.68
CA MET A 118 -1.76 -1.64 5.39
C MET A 118 -2.00 -0.13 5.24
N VAL A 119 -1.56 0.41 4.11
CA VAL A 119 -1.88 1.78 3.70
C VAL A 119 -2.46 1.80 2.30
N VAL A 120 -3.56 2.53 2.14
CA VAL A 120 -3.98 3.10 0.86
C VAL A 120 -3.57 4.55 0.89
N LEU A 121 -2.76 4.96 -0.08
CA LEU A 121 -2.30 6.33 -0.25
C LEU A 121 -3.09 6.98 -1.39
N GLU A 122 -3.77 8.07 -1.09
CA GLU A 122 -4.58 8.82 -2.05
C GLU A 122 -4.05 10.24 -2.21
N LYS A 123 -3.95 10.70 -3.45
CA LYS A 123 -3.66 12.09 -3.80
C LYS A 123 -4.97 12.84 -4.01
N LEU A 124 -5.11 13.97 -3.36
CA LEU A 124 -6.27 14.84 -3.52
C LEU A 124 -6.14 15.71 -4.76
N ALA A 125 -7.28 16.09 -5.36
CA ALA A 125 -7.30 17.05 -6.44
C ALA A 125 -6.67 18.39 -5.98
N ALA A 126 -6.02 19.11 -6.90
CA ALA A 126 -5.24 20.30 -6.57
C ALA A 126 -6.10 21.44 -5.96
N ASP A 127 -7.39 21.46 -6.26
CA ASP A 127 -8.38 22.42 -5.77
C ASP A 127 -9.24 21.88 -4.63
N ASP A 128 -8.98 20.67 -4.16
CA ASP A 128 -9.68 20.09 -3.01
C ASP A 128 -9.06 20.60 -1.70
N ASP A 129 -9.81 21.48 -1.02
CA ASP A 129 -9.47 22.07 0.28
C ASP A 129 -10.26 21.47 1.44
N ARG A 130 -11.01 20.37 1.20
CA ARG A 130 -11.82 19.73 2.23
C ARG A 130 -10.97 19.24 3.41
N PRO A 131 -11.55 19.26 4.63
CA PRO A 131 -10.99 18.55 5.78
C PRO A 131 -10.85 17.04 5.52
N VAL A 132 -9.81 16.41 6.07
CA VAL A 132 -9.55 14.97 5.88
C VAL A 132 -10.70 14.08 6.35
N ASP A 133 -11.41 14.48 7.40
CA ASP A 133 -12.58 13.76 7.91
C ASP A 133 -13.76 13.75 6.92
N GLU A 134 -13.93 14.81 6.14
CA GLU A 134 -14.93 14.85 5.06
C GLU A 134 -14.54 13.91 3.91
N ILE A 135 -13.24 13.87 3.56
CA ILE A 135 -12.72 12.99 2.51
C ILE A 135 -12.88 11.51 2.90
N VAL A 136 -12.50 11.14 4.13
CA VAL A 136 -12.65 9.78 4.65
C VAL A 136 -14.13 9.39 4.78
N SER A 137 -15.01 10.34 5.08
CA SER A 137 -16.46 10.11 5.04
C SER A 137 -16.96 9.77 3.63
N GLY A 138 -16.43 10.42 2.59
CA GLY A 138 -16.69 10.02 1.19
C GLY A 138 -16.22 8.60 0.88
N ALA A 139 -15.02 8.22 1.33
CA ALA A 139 -14.52 6.84 1.18
C ALA A 139 -15.42 5.81 1.88
N ILE A 140 -15.95 6.12 3.07
CA ILE A 140 -16.98 5.31 3.75
C ILE A 140 -18.21 5.14 2.84
N GLU A 141 -18.74 6.25 2.34
CA GLU A 141 -19.95 6.24 1.52
C GLU A 141 -19.76 5.46 0.22
N GLN A 142 -18.59 5.57 -0.42
CA GLN A 142 -18.21 4.80 -1.59
C GLN A 142 -18.19 3.30 -1.30
N MET A 143 -17.51 2.86 -0.23
CA MET A 143 -17.47 1.44 0.15
C MET A 143 -18.85 0.87 0.49
N GLN A 144 -19.77 1.73 0.94
CA GLN A 144 -21.16 1.36 1.19
C GLN A 144 -22.05 1.41 -0.08
N GLY A 145 -21.50 1.80 -1.23
CA GLY A 145 -22.24 1.97 -2.48
C GLY A 145 -23.21 3.17 -2.48
N THR A 146 -22.97 4.13 -1.59
CA THR A 146 -23.86 5.27 -1.31
C THR A 146 -23.30 6.63 -1.73
N GLY A 147 -22.02 6.69 -2.12
CA GLY A 147 -21.33 7.91 -2.54
C GLY A 147 -20.17 7.66 -3.51
N ASP A 148 -19.37 8.69 -3.74
CA ASP A 148 -18.09 8.61 -4.48
C ASP A 148 -16.91 8.94 -3.56
N ASN A 149 -15.68 8.67 -4.01
CA ASN A 149 -14.46 8.93 -3.24
C ASN A 149 -14.07 10.42 -3.21
N GLY A 150 -14.99 11.32 -3.56
CA GLY A 150 -14.76 12.75 -3.59
C GLY A 150 -13.75 13.19 -4.65
N GLY A 151 -13.41 12.36 -5.64
CA GLY A 151 -12.41 12.69 -6.67
C GLY A 151 -10.96 12.51 -6.21
N ALA A 152 -10.72 11.87 -5.07
CA ALA A 152 -9.38 11.43 -4.68
C ALA A 152 -8.84 10.39 -5.69
N GLN A 153 -7.55 10.49 -6.02
CA GLN A 153 -6.88 9.49 -6.84
C GLN A 153 -6.14 8.52 -5.94
N VAL A 154 -6.48 7.24 -5.98
CA VAL A 154 -5.65 6.20 -5.35
C VAL A 154 -4.31 6.15 -6.08
N VAL A 155 -3.23 6.46 -5.36
CA VAL A 155 -1.86 6.46 -5.87
C VAL A 155 -1.29 5.06 -5.81
N THR A 156 -1.41 4.43 -4.65
CA THR A 156 -0.90 3.08 -4.41
C THR A 156 -1.55 2.48 -3.15
N ALA A 157 -1.45 1.16 -3.02
CA ALA A 157 -1.81 0.42 -1.83
C ALA A 157 -0.70 -0.58 -1.51
N GLY A 158 -0.32 -0.71 -0.24
CA GLY A 158 0.80 -1.57 0.15
C GLY A 158 1.14 -1.45 1.62
N GLY A 159 2.39 -1.76 1.97
CA GLY A 159 2.84 -1.75 3.36
C GLY A 159 2.06 -2.74 4.23
N PHE A 160 1.60 -3.86 3.68
CA PHE A 160 0.90 -4.89 4.45
C PHE A 160 1.84 -5.46 5.53
N ALA A 161 1.36 -5.57 6.76
CA ALA A 161 2.14 -6.10 7.88
C ALA A 161 1.25 -6.90 8.83
N LEU A 162 1.64 -8.16 9.08
CA LEU A 162 1.07 -8.96 10.17
C LEU A 162 1.49 -8.38 11.54
N PRO A 163 0.80 -8.74 12.64
CA PRO A 163 1.19 -8.33 13.98
C PRO A 163 2.64 -8.73 14.30
N GLY A 164 3.47 -7.74 14.67
CA GLY A 164 4.88 -7.93 14.99
C GLY A 164 5.83 -7.98 13.79
N GLU A 165 5.32 -7.83 12.56
CA GLU A 165 6.12 -7.77 11.33
C GLU A 165 6.26 -6.34 10.81
N ASP A 166 7.19 -6.15 9.88
CA ASP A 166 7.34 -4.91 9.13
C ASP A 166 6.56 -4.98 7.82
N GLY A 167 6.07 -3.83 7.35
CA GLY A 167 5.54 -3.63 6.00
C GLY A 167 6.30 -2.52 5.29
N TYR A 168 6.44 -2.63 3.98
CA TYR A 168 7.13 -1.63 3.16
C TYR A 168 6.22 -1.06 2.07
N LEU A 169 6.30 0.24 1.84
CA LEU A 169 5.68 0.92 0.71
C LEU A 169 6.71 1.80 0.02
N SER A 170 6.99 1.52 -1.25
CA SER A 170 7.79 2.40 -2.13
C SER A 170 6.85 3.19 -3.04
N VAL A 171 7.09 4.49 -3.17
CA VAL A 171 6.26 5.37 -4.01
C VAL A 171 7.05 6.61 -4.48
N ASP A 172 6.87 7.01 -5.73
CA ASP A 172 7.33 8.31 -6.23
C ASP A 172 6.29 9.40 -5.94
N LEU A 173 6.58 10.27 -4.97
CA LEU A 173 5.64 11.28 -4.51
C LEU A 173 5.72 12.55 -5.37
N GLU A 174 4.63 12.89 -6.05
CA GLU A 174 4.47 14.20 -6.68
C GLU A 174 4.03 15.27 -5.67
N PRO A 175 4.28 16.57 -5.91
CA PRO A 175 3.72 17.64 -5.08
C PRO A 175 2.19 17.56 -4.97
N GLY A 176 1.66 17.77 -3.76
CA GLY A 176 0.21 17.71 -3.51
C GLY A 176 -0.17 17.40 -2.06
N ARG A 177 -1.48 17.33 -1.80
CA ARG A 177 -2.05 16.84 -0.54
C ARG A 177 -2.41 15.37 -0.68
N TYR A 178 -2.13 14.61 0.36
CA TYR A 178 -2.36 13.18 0.40
C TYR A 178 -3.10 12.76 1.66
N VAL A 179 -3.90 11.70 1.54
CA VAL A 179 -4.53 10.99 2.65
C VAL A 179 -4.01 9.56 2.66
N MET A 180 -3.69 9.07 3.85
CA MET A 180 -3.40 7.67 4.11
C MET A 180 -4.54 7.09 4.94
N LEU A 181 -5.04 5.91 4.56
CA LEU A 181 -6.07 5.20 5.32
C LEU A 181 -5.87 3.69 5.28
N CYS A 182 -6.33 2.99 6.32
CA CYS A 182 -6.33 1.52 6.35
C CYS A 182 -7.76 1.01 6.17
N PRO A 183 -8.08 0.34 5.05
CA PRO A 183 -9.41 -0.21 4.82
C PRO A 183 -9.61 -1.60 5.43
N LEU A 184 -8.59 -2.16 6.07
CA LEU A 184 -8.68 -3.52 6.58
C LEU A 184 -9.69 -3.64 7.73
N PRO A 185 -10.45 -4.74 7.78
CA PRO A 185 -11.41 -5.01 8.85
C PRO A 185 -10.77 -5.15 10.24
N MET A 186 -11.44 -4.59 11.25
CA MET A 186 -11.09 -4.75 12.66
C MET A 186 -11.09 -6.23 13.10
N GLY A 187 -10.09 -6.62 13.88
CA GLY A 187 -9.91 -7.97 14.43
C GLY A 187 -9.29 -8.98 13.48
N TRP A 188 -8.85 -8.58 12.27
CA TRP A 188 -8.08 -9.46 11.40
C TRP A 188 -6.65 -9.60 11.93
N THR A 189 -6.25 -10.81 12.34
CA THR A 189 -4.92 -11.10 12.91
C THR A 189 -4.01 -11.95 11.99
N GLY A 190 -4.41 -12.16 10.73
CA GLY A 190 -3.77 -13.06 9.77
C GLY A 190 -4.69 -14.17 9.28
N ASP A 191 -5.52 -14.75 10.14
CA ASP A 191 -6.41 -15.91 9.81
C ASP A 191 -7.74 -15.51 9.13
N GLY A 192 -7.77 -14.31 8.55
CA GLY A 192 -8.96 -13.65 8.03
C GLY A 192 -9.71 -12.82 9.08
N PRO A 193 -10.58 -11.90 8.63
CA PRO A 193 -11.33 -11.03 9.52
C PRO A 193 -12.54 -11.70 10.17
N PRO A 194 -12.99 -11.19 11.33
CA PRO A 194 -14.32 -11.48 11.84
C PRO A 194 -15.40 -11.09 10.81
N PRO A 195 -16.51 -11.84 10.72
CA PRO A 195 -17.64 -11.46 9.87
C PRO A 195 -18.16 -10.07 10.24
N ASP A 196 -18.52 -9.28 9.22
CA ASP A 196 -19.11 -7.95 9.34
C ASP A 196 -18.24 -6.93 10.13
N ALA A 197 -16.94 -7.19 10.26
CA ALA A 197 -16.00 -6.28 10.89
C ALA A 197 -15.89 -4.97 10.10
N ALA A 198 -16.09 -3.85 10.79
CA ALA A 198 -15.92 -2.54 10.16
C ALA A 198 -14.43 -2.24 9.88
N PRO A 199 -14.11 -1.45 8.83
CA PRO A 199 -12.74 -1.08 8.49
C PRO A 199 -12.03 -0.24 9.56
N HIS A 200 -10.70 -0.33 9.64
CA HIS A 200 -9.88 0.42 10.60
C HIS A 200 -10.02 1.93 10.47
N PHE A 201 -10.13 2.49 9.26
CA PHE A 201 -10.31 3.94 9.09
C PHE A 201 -11.59 4.45 9.77
N THR A 202 -12.63 3.60 9.94
CA THR A 202 -13.86 3.97 10.67
C THR A 202 -13.62 4.16 12.17
N ALA A 203 -12.55 3.57 12.69
CA ALA A 203 -12.06 3.75 14.05
C ALA A 203 -11.00 4.87 14.17
N GLY A 204 -10.72 5.60 13.07
CA GLY A 204 -9.78 6.72 13.04
C GLY A 204 -8.41 6.39 12.43
N MET A 205 -8.25 5.24 11.77
CA MET A 205 -6.98 4.88 11.10
C MET A 205 -6.80 5.59 9.76
N PHE A 206 -6.61 6.91 9.84
CA PHE A 206 -6.25 7.74 8.70
C PHE A 206 -5.33 8.89 9.15
N THR A 207 -4.55 9.41 8.22
CA THR A 207 -3.73 10.61 8.41
C THR A 207 -3.61 11.38 7.09
N GLN A 208 -3.10 12.60 7.16
CA GLN A 208 -2.82 13.41 5.98
C GLN A 208 -1.36 13.86 5.97
N LEU A 209 -0.81 14.04 4.77
CA LEU A 209 0.50 14.65 4.56
C LEU A 209 0.48 15.59 3.36
N THR A 210 1.44 16.50 3.32
CA THR A 210 1.68 17.39 2.17
C THR A 210 3.04 17.11 1.57
N VAL A 211 3.10 16.97 0.26
CA VAL A 211 4.33 16.80 -0.51
C VAL A 211 4.66 18.13 -1.20
N LYS A 212 5.90 18.61 -1.02
CA LYS A 212 6.40 19.89 -1.54
C LYS A 212 7.41 19.72 -2.67
#